data_AF-T1E2D5-F1
#
_entry.id   AF-T1E2D5-F1
#
_cell.length_a   1.000
_cell.length_b   1.000
_cell.length_c   1.000
_cell.angle_alpha   90.00
_cell.angle_beta   90.00
_cell.angle_gamma   90.00
#
_symmetry.space_group_name_H-M   'P 1'
#
loop_
_entity.id
_entity.type
_entity.pdbx_description
1 polymer ?
#
loop_
_entity_poly.entity_id
_entity_poly.type
_entity_poly.pdbx_seq_one_letter_code
_entity_poly.pdbx_strand_id
1 'polypeptide(L)'
;VVTTITMVVPIRDSQDVFGNKKRIRIDTNRSNLQIIGNQNRILVKANEGTLNVIGNLNNVKVMQNYGKINYVGNEGSIYLSDQSKSIKVNYTGNNAKIRVCDHEQLSDRFR
;
A
#
# COMPACT_ATOMS: atom_id res chain seq x y z
N VAL A 1 21.48 22.21 2.36
CA VAL A 1 20.38 21.66 3.19
C VAL A 1 19.22 21.34 2.27
N VAL A 2 19.07 20.11 1.80
CA VAL A 2 17.90 19.69 1.01
C VAL A 2 16.96 18.95 1.94
N THR A 3 16.12 19.71 2.64
CA THR A 3 15.10 19.15 3.51
C THR A 3 14.04 18.52 2.62
N THR A 4 14.09 17.21 2.43
CA THR A 4 13.04 16.47 1.73
C THR A 4 11.80 16.55 2.60
N ILE A 5 10.82 17.37 2.20
CA ILE A 5 9.54 17.48 2.90
C ILE A 5 8.81 16.15 2.72
N THR A 6 8.97 15.24 3.67
CA THR A 6 8.12 14.05 3.78
C THR A 6 6.74 14.52 4.19
N MET A 7 5.88 14.79 3.21
CA MET A 7 4.44 14.87 3.48
C MET A 7 3.97 13.48 3.93
N VAL A 8 3.86 13.30 5.24
CA VAL A 8 3.08 12.22 5.83
C VAL A 8 1.66 12.74 5.83
N VAL A 9 0.83 12.28 4.89
CA VAL A 9 -0.61 12.60 4.90
C VAL A 9 -1.29 11.50 5.70
N PRO A 10 -1.68 11.73 6.97
CA PRO A 10 -2.48 10.78 7.73
C PRO A 10 -3.90 10.81 7.15
N ILE A 11 -4.23 9.82 6.33
CA ILE A 11 -5.55 9.71 5.72
C ILE A 11 -6.51 9.18 6.79
N ARG A 12 -7.46 10.03 7.20
CA ARG A 12 -8.52 9.71 8.16
C ARG A 12 -9.82 9.59 7.37
N ASP A 13 -10.15 8.35 7.01
CA ASP A 13 -11.40 7.88 6.37
C ASP A 13 -11.75 8.45 4.98
N SER A 14 -11.94 7.53 4.02
CA SER A 14 -12.48 7.74 2.65
C SER A 14 -11.95 8.97 1.89
N GLN A 15 -10.63 9.13 1.81
CA GLN A 15 -10.01 10.14 0.96
C GLN A 15 -9.12 9.49 -0.08
N ASP A 16 -9.47 9.67 -1.36
CA ASP A 16 -8.64 9.22 -2.46
C ASP A 16 -7.36 10.05 -2.52
N VAL A 17 -6.24 9.37 -2.77
CA VAL A 17 -4.91 9.96 -2.79
C VAL A 17 -4.42 10.03 -4.22
N PHE A 18 -4.03 11.23 -4.64
CA PHE A 18 -3.51 11.46 -5.98
C PHE A 18 -2.07 11.98 -5.91
N GLY A 19 -1.23 11.48 -6.80
CA GLY A 19 0.12 12.01 -7.02
C GLY A 19 1.19 10.94 -7.17
N ASN A 20 2.32 11.36 -7.72
CA ASN A 20 3.47 10.49 -8.00
C ASN A 20 4.55 10.65 -6.95
N LYS A 21 5.37 9.61 -6.74
CA LYS A 21 6.55 9.62 -5.85
C LYS A 21 6.22 10.03 -4.40
N LYS A 22 5.00 9.82 -3.95
CA LYS A 22 4.55 10.13 -2.59
C LYS A 22 4.88 8.99 -1.62
N ARG A 23 5.10 9.35 -0.36
CA ARG A 23 5.17 8.39 0.76
C ARG A 23 3.86 8.48 1.52
N ILE A 24 3.05 7.43 1.42
CA ILE A 24 1.70 7.40 1.97
C ILE A 24 1.72 6.42 3.15
N ARG A 25 1.24 6.87 4.30
CA ARG A 25 1.10 6.05 5.51
C ARG A 25 -0.36 6.05 5.94
N ILE A 26 -0.93 4.86 6.05
CA ILE A 26 -2.32 4.64 6.43
C ILE A 26 -2.31 3.74 7.65
N ASP A 27 -2.85 4.22 8.77
CA ASP A 27 -2.95 3.43 9.99
C ASP A 27 -4.04 2.37 9.89
N THR A 28 -5.22 2.74 9.38
CA THR A 28 -6.31 1.79 9.17
C THR A 28 -7.17 2.23 7.99
N ASN A 29 -7.38 1.33 7.03
CA ASN A 29 -8.37 1.51 5.98
C ASN A 29 -9.61 0.67 6.31
N ARG A 30 -10.70 1.32 6.74
CA ARG A 30 -11.97 0.65 7.06
C ARG A 30 -12.93 0.53 5.88
N SER A 31 -12.73 1.34 4.83
CA SER A 31 -13.67 1.49 3.73
C SER A 31 -12.95 1.31 2.38
N ASN A 32 -13.40 2.00 1.33
CA ASN A 32 -12.76 1.99 0.03
C ASN A 32 -11.75 3.14 -0.05
N LEU A 33 -10.49 2.80 -0.33
CA LEU A 33 -9.41 3.77 -0.47
C LEU A 33 -8.77 3.62 -1.85
N GLN A 34 -8.77 4.69 -2.64
CA GLN A 34 -8.11 4.73 -3.93
C GLN A 34 -6.82 5.54 -3.86
N ILE A 35 -5.73 4.98 -4.39
CA ILE A 35 -4.45 5.66 -4.53
C ILE A 35 -4.07 5.62 -6.00
N ILE A 36 -3.98 6.81 -6.61
CA ILE A 36 -3.66 6.96 -8.03
C ILE A 36 -2.35 7.71 -8.20
N GLY A 37 -1.41 7.08 -8.88
CA GLY A 37 -0.14 7.66 -9.27
C GLY A 37 0.97 6.63 -9.34
N ASN A 38 2.13 7.07 -9.82
CA ASN A 38 3.28 6.22 -10.10
C ASN A 38 4.37 6.39 -9.04
N GLN A 39 5.15 5.32 -8.83
CA GLN A 39 6.33 5.32 -7.96
C GLN A 39 6.05 5.72 -6.50
N ASN A 40 4.82 5.47 -6.03
CA ASN A 40 4.44 5.74 -4.65
C ASN A 40 4.96 4.65 -3.71
N ARG A 41 5.28 5.04 -2.48
CA ARG A 41 5.60 4.15 -1.36
C ARG A 41 4.44 4.17 -0.40
N ILE A 42 3.63 3.12 -0.43
CA ILE A 42 2.39 2.99 0.33
C ILE A 42 2.62 2.01 1.46
N LEU A 43 2.41 2.48 2.69
CA LEU A 43 2.52 1.70 3.91
C LEU A 43 1.14 1.69 4.58
N VAL A 44 0.54 0.52 4.69
CA VAL A 44 -0.76 0.31 5.34
C VAL A 44 -0.56 -0.59 6.54
N LYS A 45 -0.94 -0.12 7.72
CA LYS A 45 -0.84 -0.92 8.94
C LYS A 45 -1.99 -1.94 9.01
N ALA A 46 -3.25 -1.50 8.84
CA ALA A 46 -4.38 -2.41 8.74
C ALA A 46 -5.29 -2.07 7.54
N ASN A 47 -5.67 -3.08 6.76
CA ASN A 47 -6.65 -2.97 5.67
C ASN A 47 -7.86 -3.88 5.95
N GLU A 48 -8.96 -3.28 6.38
CA GLU A 48 -10.23 -3.96 6.64
C GLU A 48 -11.19 -3.87 5.44
N GLY A 49 -11.11 -2.78 4.67
CA GLY A 49 -11.93 -2.55 3.49
C GLY A 49 -11.27 -2.94 2.17
N THR A 50 -11.42 -2.09 1.16
CA THR A 50 -10.82 -2.29 -0.18
C THR A 50 -9.75 -1.24 -0.43
N LEU A 51 -8.54 -1.70 -0.75
CA LEU A 51 -7.42 -0.84 -1.15
C LEU A 51 -7.22 -0.95 -2.66
N ASN A 52 -7.45 0.13 -3.39
CA ASN A 52 -7.22 0.22 -4.83
C ASN A 52 -5.97 1.05 -5.11
N VAL A 53 -4.97 0.45 -5.74
CA VAL A 53 -3.73 1.13 -6.14
C VAL A 53 -3.66 1.12 -7.66
N ILE A 54 -3.62 2.31 -8.26
CA ILE A 54 -3.59 2.50 -9.71
C ILE A 54 -2.32 3.26 -10.08
N GLY A 55 -1.48 2.63 -10.89
CA GLY A 55 -0.25 3.21 -11.43
C GLY A 55 0.92 2.24 -11.40
N ASN A 56 2.01 2.66 -12.02
CA ASN A 56 3.20 1.84 -12.25
C ASN A 56 4.22 2.05 -11.12
N LEU A 57 5.05 1.03 -10.89
CA LEU A 57 6.20 1.07 -9.97
C LEU A 57 5.83 1.42 -8.52
N ASN A 58 4.57 1.18 -8.11
CA ASN A 58 4.16 1.43 -6.74
C ASN A 58 4.65 0.31 -5.82
N ASN A 59 5.16 0.69 -4.65
CA ASN A 59 5.57 -0.23 -3.60
C ASN A 59 4.53 -0.19 -2.49
N VAL A 60 3.76 -1.26 -2.35
CA VAL A 60 2.68 -1.42 -1.39
C VAL A 60 3.11 -2.41 -0.33
N LYS A 61 3.08 -1.99 0.94
CA LYS A 61 3.33 -2.86 2.09
C LYS A 61 2.11 -2.81 3.00
N VAL A 62 1.58 -3.98 3.35
CA VAL A 62 0.41 -4.10 4.23
C VAL A 62 0.75 -5.03 5.39
N MET A 63 0.72 -4.51 6.63
CA MET A 63 1.02 -5.33 7.82
C MET A 63 -0.11 -6.28 8.16
N GLN A 64 -1.37 -5.86 8.05
CA GLN A 64 -2.51 -6.71 8.36
C GLN A 64 -3.59 -6.51 7.29
N ASN A 65 -3.82 -7.53 6.47
CA ASN A 65 -4.91 -7.52 5.51
C ASN A 65 -6.07 -8.41 5.97
N TYR A 66 -7.22 -7.79 6.21
CA TYR A 66 -8.50 -8.44 6.47
C TYR A 66 -9.46 -8.30 5.28
N GLY A 67 -9.27 -7.27 4.45
CA GLY A 67 -10.10 -6.98 3.28
C GLY A 67 -9.51 -7.45 1.95
N LYS A 68 -9.68 -6.60 0.92
CA LYS A 68 -9.23 -6.84 -0.46
C LYS A 68 -8.20 -5.78 -0.89
N ILE A 69 -7.26 -6.19 -1.73
CA ILE A 69 -6.28 -5.30 -2.37
C ILE A 69 -6.41 -5.49 -3.88
N ASN A 70 -6.67 -4.39 -4.60
CA ASN A 70 -6.65 -4.37 -6.04
C ASN A 70 -5.49 -3.48 -6.48
N TYR A 71 -4.62 -4.03 -7.31
CA TYR A 71 -3.51 -3.30 -7.90
C TYR A 71 -3.64 -3.33 -9.41
N VAL A 72 -3.64 -2.15 -10.03
CA VAL A 72 -3.66 -1.98 -11.48
C VAL A 72 -2.43 -1.19 -11.90
N GLY A 73 -1.53 -1.83 -12.66
CA GLY A 73 -0.33 -1.22 -13.21
C GLY A 73 0.85 -2.17 -13.33
N ASN A 74 1.96 -1.66 -13.85
CA ASN A 74 3.13 -2.45 -14.17
C ASN A 74 4.22 -2.31 -13.11
N GLU A 75 5.01 -3.36 -12.93
CA GLU A 75 6.23 -3.38 -12.10
C GLU A 75 6.00 -2.98 -10.63
N GLY A 76 4.77 -3.19 -10.15
CA GLY A 76 4.40 -2.99 -8.76
C GLY A 76 5.05 -4.01 -7.84
N SER A 77 5.29 -3.65 -6.59
CA SER A 77 5.70 -4.60 -5.55
C SER A 77 4.70 -4.56 -4.40
N ILE A 78 4.09 -5.70 -4.10
CA ILE A 78 3.09 -5.85 -3.05
C ILE A 78 3.64 -6.82 -2.01
N TYR A 79 3.78 -6.32 -0.77
CA TYR A 79 4.25 -7.10 0.36
C TYR A 79 3.13 -7.20 1.40
N LEU A 80 2.87 -8.43 1.85
CA LEU A 80 1.90 -8.74 2.89
C LEU A 80 2.61 -9.39 4.07
N SER A 81 2.16 -9.12 5.29
CA SER A 81 2.56 -9.95 6.44
C SER A 81 1.86 -11.30 6.39
N ASP A 82 2.56 -12.32 6.86
CA ASP A 82 2.05 -13.63 7.29
C ASP A 82 0.86 -13.57 8.28
N GLN A 83 0.72 -12.49 9.07
CA GLN A 83 -0.42 -12.28 9.98
C GLN A 83 -1.73 -11.87 9.27
N SER A 84 -1.71 -11.69 7.95
CA SER A 84 -2.91 -11.33 7.19
C SER A 84 -3.91 -12.47 7.15
N LYS A 85 -5.13 -12.24 7.64
CA LYS A 85 -6.21 -13.26 7.62
C LYS A 85 -6.79 -13.48 6.22
N SER A 86 -6.66 -12.51 5.33
CA SER A 86 -7.15 -12.56 3.95
C SER A 86 -6.00 -12.23 3.01
N ILE A 87 -5.71 -13.09 2.03
CA ILE A 87 -4.73 -12.85 0.97
C ILE A 87 -5.48 -12.68 -0.35
N LYS A 88 -6.43 -11.74 -0.38
CA LYS A 88 -7.20 -11.41 -1.59
C LYS A 88 -6.52 -10.24 -2.29
N VAL A 89 -5.57 -10.55 -3.16
CA VAL A 89 -4.87 -9.58 -4.01
C VAL A 89 -5.26 -9.81 -5.47
N ASN A 90 -5.97 -8.85 -6.05
CA ASN A 90 -6.21 -8.82 -7.48
C ASN A 90 -5.16 -7.94 -8.13
N TYR A 91 -4.41 -8.51 -9.07
CA TYR A 91 -3.38 -7.78 -9.79
C TYR A 91 -3.70 -7.76 -11.29
N THR A 92 -3.68 -6.58 -11.87
CA THR A 92 -3.85 -6.36 -13.31
C THR A 92 -2.66 -5.56 -13.84
N GLY A 93 -1.83 -6.17 -14.68
CA GLY A 93 -0.66 -5.54 -15.31
C GLY A 93 0.45 -6.55 -15.57
N ASN A 94 1.66 -6.05 -15.82
CA ASN A 94 2.85 -6.85 -16.09
C ASN A 94 3.95 -6.69 -15.02
N ASN A 95 4.67 -7.78 -14.73
CA ASN A 95 5.90 -7.81 -13.91
C ASN A 95 5.75 -7.37 -12.45
N ALA A 96 4.58 -7.54 -11.83
CA ALA A 96 4.47 -7.33 -10.39
C ALA A 96 5.16 -8.41 -9.57
N LYS A 97 5.65 -8.00 -8.40
CA LYS A 97 6.21 -8.88 -7.38
C LYS A 97 5.27 -8.89 -6.19
N ILE A 98 4.59 -10.01 -5.96
CA ILE A 98 3.71 -10.20 -4.81
C ILE A 98 4.40 -11.19 -3.86
N ARG A 99 4.60 -10.80 -2.61
CA ARG A 99 5.29 -11.63 -1.60
C ARG A 99 4.60 -11.53 -0.26
N VAL A 100 4.53 -12.66 0.43
CA VAL A 100 4.23 -12.70 1.86
C VAL A 100 5.56 -12.73 2.60
N CYS A 101 5.70 -11.91 3.63
CA CYS A 101 6.89 -11.78 4.47
C CYS A 101 6.52 -11.93 5.94
N ASP A 102 7.48 -12.31 6.76
CA ASP A 102 7.30 -12.40 8.21
C ASP A 102 6.93 -11.02 8.78
N HIS A 103 6.01 -11.03 9.74
CA HIS A 103 5.50 -9.80 10.35
C HIS A 103 6.60 -8.90 10.88
N GLU A 104 7.58 -9.47 11.58
CA GLU A 104 8.68 -8.72 12.17
C GLU A 104 9.54 -8.03 11.11
N GLN A 105 9.90 -8.76 10.04
CA GLN A 105 10.68 -8.22 8.92
C GLN A 105 9.93 -7.11 8.19
N LEU A 106 8.61 -7.23 8.06
CA LEU A 106 7.79 -6.21 7.42
C LEU A 106 7.64 -4.99 8.35
N SER A 107 7.41 -5.22 9.65
CA SER A 107 7.20 -4.20 10.69
C SER A 107 8.41 -3.29 10.88
N ASP A 108 9.64 -3.83 10.78
CA ASP A 108 10.86 -3.00 10.80
C ASP A 108 10.91 -2.00 9.65
N ARG A 109 10.20 -2.25 8.54
CA ARG A 109 10.09 -1.31 7.42
C ARG A 109 9.02 -0.22 7.62
N PHE A 110 8.24 -0.29 8.70
CA PHE A 110 7.27 0.73 9.10
C PHE A 110 7.83 1.74 10.11
N ARG A 111 8.86 1.37 10.89
CA ARG A 111 9.69 2.29 11.67
C ARG A 111 10.24 3.41 10.78
#